data_AF-A0A841RRN3-F1
#
_entry.id   AF-A0A841RRN3-F1
#
_cell.length_a   1.000
_cell.length_b   1.000
_cell.length_c   1.000
_cell.angle_alpha   90.00
_cell.angle_beta   90.00
_cell.angle_gamma   90.00
#
_symmetry.space_group_name_H-M   'P 1'
#
loop_
_entity.id
_entity.type
_entity.pdbx_description
1 polymer ?
#
loop_
_entity_poly.entity_id
_entity_poly.type
_entity_poly.pdbx_seq_one_letter_code
_entity_poly.pdbx_strand_id
1 'polypeptide(L)'
;MGLIGRNETCYCGSGKKYKKCCLKYDEKQLNKGIIPKPANEAFDIARTSHNIQAGIRELALAQLEQIIIWLSKKHVQPHLIQVNSKDLYELSQTDDMVEHYLHINREVLLAQGSPNMHLELQLIRERAETFPSLTKNERTLIRTIAEANIGEFLLLGDAHTADYSAMKILTEFCYEAIKEGIPDRENLISAILYVDSDGENNEKLVNWELGYVDDDEPVDTIWIEWEALDELNDEYRKYAHSLHGLEEDSKDELATAMYLEKTLPYKSKNHISYRGLIMTYTSILERELKKLIESKEGSIPEDWMMKKINDYILKHPLTYLENVNNLYEQLENIRRIRNKAAHGEKIDYEDFEIVKDLLIDQQLMEFISWAKVELEDLEVDSKLTD
;
A
#
# COMPACT_ATOMS: atom_id res chain seq x y z
N MET A 1 -46.72 1.91 10.92
CA MET A 1 -47.56 2.59 9.90
C MET A 1 -47.53 4.08 10.16
N GLY A 2 -47.28 4.84 9.10
CA GLY A 2 -47.26 6.30 9.04
C GLY A 2 -46.51 6.73 7.78
N LEU A 3 -47.08 6.44 6.60
CA LEU A 3 -46.58 6.98 5.33
C LEU A 3 -46.49 8.50 5.47
N ILE A 4 -45.34 9.12 5.13
CA ILE A 4 -45.23 10.59 5.06
C ILE A 4 -46.48 11.10 4.34
N GLY A 5 -47.22 11.97 5.02
CA GLY A 5 -48.41 12.56 4.47
C GLY A 5 -48.01 13.29 3.19
N ARG A 6 -48.74 13.09 2.08
CA ARG A 6 -48.48 13.76 0.79
C ARG A 6 -48.27 15.29 0.92
N ASN A 7 -48.78 15.90 1.98
CA ASN A 7 -48.70 17.33 2.27
C ASN A 7 -47.60 17.76 3.25
N GLU A 8 -46.86 16.82 3.85
CA GLU A 8 -45.74 17.09 4.76
C GLU A 8 -44.50 17.56 4.00
N THR A 9 -43.56 18.18 4.71
CA THR A 9 -42.29 18.65 4.12
C THR A 9 -41.47 17.46 3.64
N CYS A 10 -40.89 17.58 2.44
CA CYS A 10 -40.15 16.50 1.79
C CYS A 10 -38.82 16.24 2.49
N TYR A 11 -38.48 14.96 2.65
CA TYR A 11 -37.31 14.49 3.40
C TYR A 11 -35.94 14.84 2.77
N CYS A 12 -35.91 15.32 1.53
CA CYS A 12 -34.66 15.71 0.84
C CYS A 12 -34.13 17.10 1.24
N GLY A 13 -34.69 17.71 2.29
CA GLY A 13 -34.28 19.05 2.75
C GLY A 13 -34.72 20.22 1.84
N SER A 14 -35.45 19.96 0.75
CA SER A 14 -35.84 21.00 -0.23
C SER A 14 -36.87 22.03 0.28
N GLY A 15 -37.44 21.86 1.47
CA GLY A 15 -38.52 22.69 2.01
C GLY A 15 -39.86 22.57 1.27
N LYS A 16 -39.95 21.76 0.20
CA LYS A 16 -41.18 21.56 -0.59
C LYS A 16 -42.07 20.47 0.03
N LYS A 17 -43.38 20.49 -0.23
CA LYS A 17 -44.28 19.38 0.14
C LYS A 17 -43.90 18.08 -0.58
N TYR A 18 -43.94 16.94 0.10
CA TYR A 18 -43.54 15.61 -0.40
C TYR A 18 -44.14 15.28 -1.78
N LYS A 19 -45.45 15.52 -1.98
CA LYS A 19 -46.13 15.31 -3.27
C LYS A 19 -45.58 16.12 -4.45
N LYS A 20 -44.86 17.21 -4.18
CA LYS A 20 -44.26 18.11 -5.19
C LYS A 20 -42.75 17.88 -5.34
N CYS A 21 -42.18 16.91 -4.65
CA CYS A 21 -40.75 16.64 -4.65
C CYS A 21 -40.50 15.15 -4.88
N CYS A 22 -40.08 14.39 -3.87
CA CYS A 22 -39.60 13.02 -4.05
C CYS A 22 -40.71 11.97 -4.32
N LEU A 23 -41.99 12.28 -4.07
CA LEU A 23 -43.08 11.29 -4.24
C LEU A 23 -43.08 10.62 -5.64
N LYS A 24 -42.88 11.39 -6.71
CA LYS A 24 -42.87 10.84 -8.08
C LYS A 24 -41.64 9.97 -8.37
N TYR A 25 -40.53 10.25 -7.70
CA TYR A 25 -39.31 9.46 -7.78
C TYR A 25 -39.51 8.14 -7.03
N ASP A 26 -40.05 8.21 -5.81
CA ASP A 26 -40.31 7.06 -4.96
C ASP A 26 -41.38 6.12 -5.55
N GLU A 27 -42.48 6.67 -6.09
CA GLU A 27 -43.50 5.91 -6.81
C GLU A 27 -42.94 5.23 -8.08
N LYS A 28 -41.90 5.81 -8.71
CA LYS A 28 -41.21 5.20 -9.87
C LYS A 28 -40.24 4.09 -9.45
N GLN A 29 -39.60 4.21 -8.29
CA GLN A 29 -38.71 3.17 -7.76
C GLN A 29 -39.51 1.95 -7.27
N LEU A 30 -40.62 2.18 -6.56
CA LEU A 30 -41.55 1.13 -6.11
C LEU A 30 -42.17 0.35 -7.28
N ASN A 31 -42.59 1.05 -8.35
CA ASN A 31 -43.22 0.41 -9.51
C ASN A 31 -42.24 -0.33 -10.44
N LYS A 32 -40.93 -0.13 -10.30
CA LYS A 32 -39.94 -0.81 -11.14
C LYS A 32 -39.55 -2.20 -10.63
N GLY A 33 -39.90 -2.59 -9.40
CA GLY A 33 -39.49 -3.88 -8.83
C GLY A 33 -37.97 -4.08 -8.80
N ILE A 34 -37.20 -3.02 -9.01
CA ILE A 34 -35.75 -3.02 -8.93
C ILE A 34 -35.46 -2.75 -7.45
N ILE A 35 -35.23 -3.81 -6.69
CA ILE A 35 -34.31 -3.70 -5.55
C ILE A 35 -33.01 -3.24 -6.21
N PRO A 36 -32.52 -2.01 -5.97
CA PRO A 36 -31.23 -1.64 -6.49
C PRO A 36 -30.25 -2.66 -5.91
N LYS A 37 -29.52 -3.36 -6.77
CA LYS A 37 -28.24 -3.96 -6.37
C LYS A 37 -27.50 -2.83 -5.64
N PRO A 38 -27.04 -3.02 -4.38
CA PRO A 38 -26.42 -1.93 -3.64
C PRO A 38 -25.36 -1.28 -4.54
N ALA A 39 -25.39 0.04 -4.64
CA ALA A 39 -24.45 0.78 -5.48
C ALA A 39 -22.99 0.63 -5.02
N ASN A 40 -22.80 0.02 -3.85
CA ASN A 40 -21.53 -0.23 -3.22
C ASN A 40 -21.34 -1.75 -3.05
N GLU A 41 -20.55 -2.37 -3.93
CA GLU A 41 -20.17 -3.80 -3.84
C GLU A 41 -19.35 -4.10 -2.56
N ALA A 42 -18.94 -3.05 -1.82
CA ALA A 42 -18.30 -3.13 -0.51
C ALA A 42 -19.15 -3.73 0.62
N PHE A 43 -20.48 -3.82 0.45
CA PHE A 43 -21.37 -4.36 1.48
C PHE A 43 -21.79 -5.82 1.27
N ASP A 44 -21.02 -6.61 0.51
CA ASP A 44 -20.89 -8.03 0.84
C ASP A 44 -19.96 -8.14 2.05
N ILE A 45 -20.48 -7.68 3.20
CA ILE A 45 -19.76 -7.48 4.46
C ILE A 45 -18.98 -8.76 4.75
N ALA A 46 -17.65 -8.71 4.64
CA ALA A 46 -16.81 -9.63 5.40
C ALA A 46 -17.30 -9.51 6.85
N ARG A 47 -17.89 -10.58 7.40
CA ARG A 47 -18.58 -10.54 8.69
C ARG A 47 -17.66 -9.89 9.73
N THR A 48 -18.04 -8.70 10.17
CA THR A 48 -17.40 -7.97 11.26
C THR A 48 -18.00 -8.40 12.59
N SER A 49 -17.20 -8.34 13.64
CA SER A 49 -17.65 -8.51 15.03
C SER A 49 -18.34 -7.27 15.60
N HIS A 50 -18.24 -6.12 14.92
CA HIS A 50 -18.75 -4.83 15.37
C HIS A 50 -20.16 -4.53 14.85
N ASN A 51 -20.98 -3.88 15.68
CA ASN A 51 -22.30 -3.40 15.29
C ASN A 51 -22.18 -1.98 14.73
N ILE A 52 -22.17 -1.85 13.40
CA ILE A 52 -21.99 -0.56 12.72
C ILE A 52 -23.07 0.48 13.04
N GLN A 53 -24.23 0.07 13.55
CA GLN A 53 -25.31 0.98 13.95
C GLN A 53 -25.14 1.48 15.39
N ALA A 54 -24.21 0.91 16.18
CA ALA A 54 -24.03 1.23 17.58
C ALA A 54 -23.29 2.57 17.81
N GLY A 55 -22.62 3.10 16.79
CA GLY A 55 -22.00 4.42 16.83
C GLY A 55 -20.89 4.57 15.80
N ILE A 56 -20.39 5.80 15.65
CA ILE A 56 -19.33 6.14 14.68
C ILE A 56 -18.05 5.34 14.96
N ARG A 57 -17.64 5.26 16.23
CA ARG A 57 -16.45 4.47 16.64
C ARG A 57 -16.60 2.98 16.28
N GLU A 58 -17.79 2.42 16.42
CA GLU A 58 -18.06 1.02 16.06
C GLU A 58 -18.05 0.80 14.54
N LEU A 59 -18.53 1.77 13.75
CA LEU A 59 -18.39 1.73 12.31
C LEU A 59 -16.91 1.78 11.89
N ALA A 60 -16.10 2.64 12.50
CA ALA A 60 -14.67 2.73 12.20
C ALA A 60 -13.95 1.40 12.50
N LEU A 61 -14.19 0.81 13.67
CA LEU A 61 -13.65 -0.50 14.03
C LEU A 61 -14.11 -1.61 13.06
N ALA A 62 -15.38 -1.58 12.65
CA ALA A 62 -15.89 -2.52 11.64
C ALA A 62 -15.18 -2.41 10.29
N GLN A 63 -14.88 -1.19 9.84
CA GLN A 63 -14.21 -0.95 8.56
C GLN A 63 -12.74 -1.35 8.61
N LEU A 64 -12.04 -1.04 9.72
CA LEU A 64 -10.68 -1.52 9.94
C LEU A 64 -10.62 -3.05 9.94
N GLU A 65 -11.52 -3.72 10.67
CA GLU A 65 -11.62 -5.18 10.70
C GLU A 65 -11.90 -5.76 9.30
N GLN A 66 -12.78 -5.12 8.51
CA GLN A 66 -13.03 -5.54 7.13
C GLN A 66 -11.78 -5.43 6.26
N ILE A 67 -11.04 -4.32 6.33
CA ILE A 67 -9.78 -4.15 5.59
C ILE A 67 -8.79 -5.27 5.96
N ILE A 68 -8.63 -5.56 7.25
CA ILE A 68 -7.76 -6.66 7.74
C ILE A 68 -8.20 -8.01 7.15
N ILE A 69 -9.51 -8.29 7.12
CA ILE A 69 -10.04 -9.53 6.53
C ILE A 69 -9.74 -9.60 5.04
N TRP A 70 -9.90 -8.50 4.29
CA TRP A 70 -9.64 -8.46 2.85
C TRP A 70 -8.16 -8.62 2.53
N LEU A 71 -7.28 -7.97 3.30
CA LEU A 71 -5.82 -8.10 3.18
C LEU A 71 -5.31 -9.49 3.57
N SER A 72 -6.05 -10.21 4.43
CA SER A 72 -5.70 -11.58 4.83
C SER A 72 -6.13 -12.65 3.81
N LYS A 73 -6.77 -12.28 2.69
CA LYS A 73 -7.17 -13.25 1.66
C LYS A 73 -6.00 -13.55 0.73
N LYS A 74 -5.91 -14.81 0.30
CA LYS A 74 -4.95 -15.25 -0.74
C LYS A 74 -5.03 -14.42 -2.02
N HIS A 75 -6.25 -14.01 -2.39
CA HIS A 75 -6.49 -13.08 -3.50
C HIS A 75 -7.13 -11.82 -2.93
N VAL A 76 -6.29 -10.81 -2.74
CA VAL A 76 -6.70 -9.50 -2.24
C VAL A 76 -7.59 -8.80 -3.26
N GLN A 77 -8.58 -8.04 -2.78
CA GLN A 77 -9.50 -7.27 -3.61
C GLN A 77 -9.24 -5.76 -3.38
N PRO A 78 -8.40 -5.12 -4.23
CA PRO A 78 -7.92 -3.74 -3.98
C PRO A 78 -9.04 -2.72 -3.84
N HIS A 79 -10.06 -2.82 -4.70
CA HIS A 79 -11.20 -1.92 -4.68
C HIS A 79 -11.94 -1.91 -3.33
N LEU A 80 -12.00 -3.04 -2.61
CA LEU A 80 -12.64 -3.11 -1.31
C LEU A 80 -11.81 -2.43 -0.22
N ILE A 81 -10.49 -2.53 -0.30
CA ILE A 81 -9.58 -1.84 0.62
C ILE A 81 -9.66 -0.33 0.38
N GLN A 82 -9.66 0.09 -0.88
CA GLN A 82 -9.78 1.49 -1.27
C GLN A 82 -11.09 2.13 -0.79
N VAL A 83 -12.23 1.45 -1.00
CA VAL A 83 -13.53 1.98 -0.55
C VAL A 83 -13.58 2.10 0.97
N ASN A 84 -13.17 1.06 1.72
CA ASN A 84 -13.17 1.12 3.18
C ASN A 84 -12.17 2.16 3.71
N SER A 85 -11.00 2.30 3.11
CA SER A 85 -10.01 3.32 3.50
C SER A 85 -10.54 4.72 3.24
N LYS A 86 -11.23 4.93 2.12
CA LYS A 86 -11.88 6.21 1.81
C LYS A 86 -12.99 6.53 2.82
N ASP A 87 -13.85 5.58 3.15
CA ASP A 87 -14.90 5.82 4.14
C ASP A 87 -14.30 6.12 5.53
N LEU A 88 -13.22 5.44 5.93
CA LEU A 88 -12.47 5.77 7.15
C LEU A 88 -11.88 7.18 7.12
N TYR A 89 -11.32 7.59 5.98
CA TYR A 89 -10.82 8.95 5.78
C TYR A 89 -11.93 9.98 5.98
N GLU A 90 -13.10 9.79 5.37
CA GLU A 90 -14.25 10.69 5.51
C GLU A 90 -14.79 10.70 6.96
N LEU A 91 -14.83 9.55 7.65
CA LEU A 91 -15.21 9.48 9.08
C LEU A 91 -14.22 10.18 10.01
N SER A 92 -12.94 10.32 9.61
CA SER A 92 -11.97 11.07 10.40
C SER A 92 -12.14 12.59 10.30
N GLN A 93 -12.91 13.09 9.32
CA GLN A 93 -13.15 14.51 9.12
C GLN A 93 -14.20 15.04 10.10
N THR A 94 -13.90 16.18 10.75
CA THR A 94 -14.73 16.70 11.85
C THR A 94 -16.07 17.29 11.40
N ASP A 95 -16.14 17.89 10.21
CA ASP A 95 -17.30 18.65 9.76
C ASP A 95 -18.46 17.78 9.22
N ASP A 96 -18.19 16.54 8.78
CA ASP A 96 -19.18 15.71 8.06
C ASP A 96 -19.38 14.29 8.65
N MET A 97 -18.72 13.99 9.78
CA MET A 97 -18.66 12.66 10.37
C MET A 97 -20.03 11.99 10.59
N VAL A 98 -20.99 12.75 11.13
CA VAL A 98 -22.34 12.23 11.43
C VAL A 98 -23.12 11.98 10.14
N GLU A 99 -23.04 12.88 9.16
CA GLU A 99 -23.75 12.71 7.90
C GLU A 99 -23.14 11.56 7.07
N HIS A 100 -21.81 11.42 7.08
CA HIS A 100 -21.14 10.30 6.45
C HIS A 100 -21.52 8.96 7.10
N TYR A 101 -21.52 8.90 8.44
CA TYR A 101 -22.01 7.74 9.20
C TYR A 101 -23.46 7.37 8.83
N LEU A 102 -24.34 8.36 8.68
CA LEU A 102 -25.72 8.16 8.27
C LEU A 102 -25.85 7.74 6.80
N HIS A 103 -24.98 8.25 5.92
CA HIS A 103 -24.91 7.85 4.52
C HIS A 103 -24.60 6.36 4.41
N ILE A 104 -23.56 5.89 5.10
CA ILE A 104 -23.19 4.46 5.13
C ILE A 104 -24.34 3.60 5.66
N ASN A 105 -24.90 3.97 6.81
CA ASN A 105 -26.01 3.22 7.40
C ASN A 105 -27.24 3.19 6.47
N ARG A 106 -27.49 4.25 5.71
CA ARG A 106 -28.56 4.27 4.71
C ARG A 106 -28.34 3.23 3.62
N GLU A 107 -27.13 3.17 3.06
CA GLU A 107 -26.78 2.18 2.02
C GLU A 107 -26.95 0.74 2.54
N VAL A 108 -26.55 0.48 3.78
CA VAL A 108 -26.74 -0.84 4.42
C VAL A 108 -28.22 -1.18 4.58
N LEU A 109 -29.03 -0.25 5.09
CA LEU A 109 -30.47 -0.47 5.27
C LEU A 109 -31.20 -0.68 3.93
N LEU A 110 -30.77 0.02 2.87
CA LEU A 110 -31.26 -0.20 1.51
C LEU A 110 -30.91 -1.61 1.02
N ALA A 111 -29.67 -2.04 1.20
CA ALA A 111 -29.21 -3.37 0.81
C ALA A 111 -29.95 -4.50 1.54
N GLN A 112 -30.28 -4.29 2.82
CA GLN A 112 -31.04 -5.23 3.65
C GLN A 112 -32.56 -5.22 3.36
N GLY A 113 -33.04 -4.28 2.55
CA GLY A 113 -34.47 -4.14 2.27
C GLY A 113 -35.28 -3.68 3.48
N SER A 114 -34.70 -2.84 4.35
CA SER A 114 -35.37 -2.36 5.57
C SER A 114 -36.68 -1.63 5.23
N PRO A 115 -37.84 -2.07 5.78
CA PRO A 115 -39.14 -1.48 5.47
C PRO A 115 -39.37 -0.12 6.13
N ASN A 116 -38.58 0.25 7.15
CA ASN A 116 -38.74 1.49 7.93
C ASN A 116 -37.44 2.29 8.04
N MET A 117 -36.63 2.29 6.98
CA MET A 117 -35.32 2.95 6.91
C MET A 117 -35.29 4.37 7.50
N HIS A 118 -36.32 5.20 7.29
CA HIS A 118 -36.35 6.56 7.85
C HIS A 118 -36.33 6.58 9.39
N LEU A 119 -37.14 5.73 10.04
CA LEU A 119 -37.19 5.66 11.49
C LEU A 119 -35.89 5.11 12.05
N GLU A 120 -35.31 4.11 11.39
CA GLU A 120 -34.02 3.54 11.77
C GLU A 120 -32.88 4.56 11.64
N LEU A 121 -32.83 5.33 10.55
CA LEU A 121 -31.84 6.41 10.40
C LEU A 121 -32.01 7.53 11.43
N GLN A 122 -33.23 7.86 11.84
CA GLN A 122 -33.45 8.81 12.93
C GLN A 122 -32.88 8.30 14.26
N LEU A 123 -33.15 7.03 14.61
CA LEU A 123 -32.60 6.41 15.82
C LEU A 123 -31.07 6.31 15.77
N ILE A 124 -30.50 6.03 14.60
CA ILE A 124 -29.05 5.99 14.38
C ILE A 124 -28.44 7.39 14.55
N ARG A 125 -29.09 8.45 14.03
CA ARG A 125 -28.66 9.84 14.23
C ARG A 125 -28.68 10.22 15.70
N GLU A 126 -29.80 9.99 16.38
CA GLU A 126 -29.93 10.26 17.81
C GLU A 126 -28.84 9.54 18.61
N ARG A 127 -28.50 8.30 18.23
CA ARG A 127 -27.40 7.55 18.84
C ARG A 127 -26.04 8.20 18.59
N ALA A 128 -25.75 8.60 17.35
CA ALA A 128 -24.49 9.25 17.00
C ALA A 128 -24.30 10.60 17.72
N GLU A 129 -25.39 11.31 18.00
CA GLU A 129 -25.38 12.57 18.73
C GLU A 129 -25.30 12.39 20.26
N THR A 130 -25.64 11.20 20.78
CA THR A 130 -25.71 10.94 22.24
C THR A 130 -24.54 10.15 22.80
N PHE A 131 -23.92 9.26 22.02
CA PHE A 131 -22.78 8.44 22.46
C PHE A 131 -21.43 9.07 22.07
N PRO A 132 -20.32 8.72 22.76
CA PRO A 132 -19.00 9.20 22.40
C PRO A 132 -18.67 8.84 20.95
N SER A 133 -18.32 9.86 20.17
CA SER A 133 -17.73 9.68 18.85
C SER A 133 -16.23 9.39 18.98
N LEU A 134 -15.53 9.33 17.84
CA LEU A 134 -14.08 9.23 17.80
C LEU A 134 -13.41 10.42 18.49
N THR A 135 -12.42 10.16 19.35
CA THR A 135 -11.60 11.20 20.00
C THR A 135 -10.72 11.94 18.98
N LYS A 136 -10.06 13.03 19.40
CA LYS A 136 -9.14 13.74 18.48
C LYS A 136 -8.01 12.81 18.04
N ASN A 137 -7.40 12.08 18.97
CA ASN A 137 -6.31 11.17 18.65
C ASN A 137 -6.76 9.94 17.84
N GLU A 138 -7.94 9.37 18.12
CA GLU A 138 -8.49 8.28 17.29
C GLU A 138 -8.71 8.74 15.84
N ARG A 139 -9.26 9.94 15.62
CA ARG A 139 -9.43 10.49 14.25
C ARG A 139 -8.10 10.70 13.54
N THR A 140 -7.12 11.25 14.24
CA THR A 140 -5.79 11.51 13.67
C THR A 140 -5.12 10.21 13.23
N LEU A 141 -5.22 9.16 14.07
CA LEU A 141 -4.69 7.84 13.73
C LEU A 141 -5.44 7.22 12.54
N ILE A 142 -6.79 7.20 12.56
CA ILE A 142 -7.60 6.69 11.45
C ILE A 142 -7.22 7.39 10.15
N ARG A 143 -7.12 8.72 10.18
CA ARG A 143 -6.77 9.53 9.02
C ARG A 143 -5.41 9.13 8.46
N THR A 144 -4.38 9.06 9.32
CA THR A 144 -3.01 8.70 8.93
C THR A 144 -2.98 7.35 8.21
N ILE A 145 -3.66 6.35 8.76
CA ILE A 145 -3.66 4.98 8.23
C ILE A 145 -4.51 4.88 6.96
N ALA A 146 -5.65 5.57 6.91
CA ALA A 146 -6.47 5.65 5.71
C ALA A 146 -5.73 6.35 4.55
N GLU A 147 -5.06 7.48 4.82
CA GLU A 147 -4.24 8.20 3.85
C GLU A 147 -3.07 7.33 3.35
N ALA A 148 -2.38 6.60 4.24
CA ALA A 148 -1.32 5.67 3.84
C ALA A 148 -1.83 4.57 2.90
N ASN A 149 -2.94 3.91 3.26
CA ASN A 149 -3.55 2.87 2.43
C ASN A 149 -4.03 3.41 1.07
N ILE A 150 -4.63 4.60 1.03
CA ILE A 150 -5.06 5.25 -0.21
C ILE A 150 -3.83 5.64 -1.05
N GLY A 151 -2.81 6.22 -0.41
CA GLY A 151 -1.57 6.68 -1.01
C GLY A 151 -0.83 5.56 -1.73
N GLU A 152 -0.77 4.37 -1.13
CA GLU A 152 -0.21 3.18 -1.76
C GLU A 152 -0.79 2.98 -3.16
N PHE A 153 -2.11 2.93 -3.29
CA PHE A 153 -2.74 2.73 -4.59
C PHE A 153 -2.61 3.89 -5.56
N LEU A 154 -2.48 5.12 -5.07
CA LEU A 154 -2.34 6.31 -5.92
C LEU A 154 -0.93 6.45 -6.50
N LEU A 155 0.06 5.89 -5.81
CA LEU A 155 1.48 5.97 -6.19
C LEU A 155 1.99 4.70 -6.88
N LEU A 156 1.17 3.65 -6.99
CA LEU A 156 1.49 2.46 -7.79
C LEU A 156 1.72 2.85 -9.25
N GLY A 157 2.95 2.66 -9.71
CA GLY A 157 3.28 2.64 -11.12
C GLY A 157 2.87 1.30 -11.74
N ASP A 158 2.81 1.25 -13.08
CA ASP A 158 2.44 0.04 -13.84
C ASP A 158 3.35 -1.16 -13.54
N ALA A 159 4.56 -0.89 -13.06
CA ALA A 159 5.55 -1.89 -12.72
C ALA A 159 5.80 -2.05 -11.20
N HIS A 160 4.83 -1.68 -10.36
CA HIS A 160 4.87 -1.91 -8.91
C HIS A 160 3.65 -2.72 -8.45
N THR A 161 3.82 -3.43 -7.33
CA THR A 161 2.71 -4.11 -6.64
C THR A 161 2.50 -3.49 -5.27
N ALA A 162 1.25 -3.47 -4.80
CA ALA A 162 0.93 -2.91 -3.48
C ALA A 162 1.52 -3.78 -2.36
N ASP A 163 2.06 -3.14 -1.33
CA ASP A 163 2.49 -3.82 -0.11
C ASP A 163 1.29 -4.09 0.82
N TYR A 164 0.55 -5.16 0.51
CA TYR A 164 -0.60 -5.57 1.33
C TYR A 164 -0.22 -6.00 2.75
N SER A 165 1.04 -6.39 3.00
CA SER A 165 1.49 -6.80 4.33
C SER A 165 1.64 -5.56 5.22
N ALA A 166 2.31 -4.52 4.72
CA ALA A 166 2.43 -3.24 5.42
C ALA A 166 1.07 -2.60 5.68
N MET A 167 0.19 -2.55 4.66
CA MET A 167 -1.18 -2.06 4.81
C MET A 167 -1.95 -2.81 5.90
N LYS A 168 -1.75 -4.14 6.00
CA LYS A 168 -2.42 -4.97 6.99
C LYS A 168 -1.93 -4.63 8.39
N ILE A 169 -0.62 -4.56 8.60
CA ILE A 169 -0.01 -4.22 9.89
C ILE A 169 -0.46 -2.85 10.37
N LEU A 170 -0.44 -1.85 9.49
CA LEU A 170 -0.90 -0.49 9.80
C LEU A 170 -2.38 -0.49 10.22
N THR A 171 -3.21 -1.28 9.53
CA THR A 171 -4.63 -1.40 9.84
C THR A 171 -4.89 -2.18 11.14
N GLU A 172 -4.15 -3.27 11.39
CA GLU A 172 -4.20 -4.05 12.63
C GLU A 172 -3.80 -3.21 13.85
N PHE A 173 -2.72 -2.45 13.72
CA PHE A 173 -2.29 -1.48 14.73
C PHE A 173 -3.41 -0.48 15.03
N CYS A 174 -3.96 0.16 14.00
CA CYS A 174 -5.03 1.15 14.15
C CYS A 174 -6.25 0.56 14.87
N TYR A 175 -6.67 -0.64 14.45
CA TYR A 175 -7.78 -1.36 15.04
C TYR A 175 -7.57 -1.65 16.53
N GLU A 176 -6.43 -2.25 16.90
CA GLU A 176 -6.15 -2.59 18.30
C GLU A 176 -5.93 -1.34 19.16
N ALA A 177 -5.22 -0.31 18.67
CA ALA A 177 -5.03 0.94 19.41
C ALA A 177 -6.35 1.66 19.73
N ILE A 178 -7.27 1.75 18.75
CA ILE A 178 -8.59 2.34 18.98
C ILE A 178 -9.38 1.49 19.96
N LYS A 179 -9.35 0.16 19.81
CA LYS A 179 -10.09 -0.77 20.66
C LYS A 179 -9.64 -0.72 22.12
N GLU A 180 -8.33 -0.61 22.38
CA GLU A 180 -7.76 -0.39 23.72
C GLU A 180 -8.09 0.99 24.28
N GLY A 181 -8.28 1.98 23.40
CA GLY A 181 -8.64 3.34 23.74
C GLY A 181 -7.41 4.24 23.83
N ILE A 182 -7.41 5.30 23.03
CA ILE A 182 -6.28 6.24 22.94
C ILE A 182 -6.56 7.44 23.87
N PRO A 183 -5.69 7.74 24.84
CA PRO A 183 -5.81 8.93 25.68
C PRO A 183 -5.92 10.20 24.84
N ASP A 184 -6.83 11.11 25.22
CA ASP A 184 -7.09 12.37 24.50
C ASP A 184 -6.63 13.59 25.31
N ARG A 185 -5.68 13.40 26.24
CA ARG A 185 -5.15 14.46 27.12
C ARG A 185 -4.01 15.26 26.49
N GLU A 186 -3.23 14.58 25.66
CA GLU A 186 -2.06 15.10 24.96
C GLU A 186 -2.23 14.76 23.47
N ASN A 187 -1.55 15.47 22.59
CA ASN A 187 -1.67 15.23 21.16
C ASN A 187 -0.84 14.01 20.76
N LEU A 188 -1.45 13.04 20.10
CA LEU A 188 -0.74 11.92 19.49
C LEU A 188 0.06 12.45 18.30
N ILE A 189 1.38 12.23 18.31
CA ILE A 189 2.29 12.71 17.26
C ILE A 189 3.02 11.59 16.52
N SER A 190 3.15 10.42 17.14
CA SER A 190 3.86 9.30 16.54
C SER A 190 3.40 7.95 17.05
N ALA A 191 3.74 6.90 16.30
CA ALA A 191 3.70 5.53 16.77
C ALA A 191 4.95 4.78 16.31
N ILE A 192 5.47 3.90 17.16
CA ILE A 192 6.53 2.95 16.81
C ILE A 192 5.87 1.58 16.68
N LEU A 193 6.04 0.91 15.54
CA LEU A 193 5.51 -0.42 15.28
C LEU A 193 6.65 -1.42 15.26
N TYR A 194 6.57 -2.43 16.13
CA TYR A 194 7.53 -3.53 16.14
C TYR A 194 6.97 -4.68 15.32
N VAL A 195 7.66 -5.01 14.22
CA VAL A 195 7.19 -5.97 13.22
C VAL A 195 8.15 -7.13 13.10
N ASP A 196 7.61 -8.34 13.10
CA ASP A 196 8.40 -9.58 12.93
C ASP A 196 7.93 -10.34 11.69
N SER A 197 8.79 -11.23 11.19
CA SER A 197 8.48 -12.16 10.11
C SER A 197 8.36 -13.57 10.67
N ASP A 198 7.38 -14.34 10.22
CA ASP A 198 7.32 -15.77 10.55
C ASP A 198 8.22 -16.65 9.66
N GLY A 199 9.08 -16.04 8.83
CA GLY A 199 10.01 -16.72 7.94
C GLY A 199 9.36 -17.30 6.68
N GLU A 200 8.03 -17.23 6.55
CA GLU A 200 7.27 -17.64 5.35
C GLU A 200 6.64 -16.44 4.66
N ASN A 201 7.34 -15.30 4.65
CA ASN A 201 6.85 -14.09 4.02
C ASN A 201 5.49 -13.61 4.59
N ASN A 202 5.22 -13.82 5.89
CA ASN A 202 4.13 -13.13 6.56
C ASN A 202 4.67 -12.27 7.70
N GLU A 203 4.43 -10.98 7.58
CA GLU A 203 4.76 -10.01 8.61
C GLU A 203 3.65 -9.98 9.66
N LYS A 204 4.04 -9.73 10.90
CA LYS A 204 3.14 -9.67 12.05
C LYS A 204 3.50 -8.49 12.92
N LEU A 205 2.49 -7.72 13.30
CA LEU A 205 2.61 -6.74 14.36
C LEU A 205 2.83 -7.46 15.70
N VAL A 206 3.97 -7.22 16.33
CA VAL A 206 4.33 -7.83 17.62
C VAL A 206 3.97 -6.91 18.77
N ASN A 207 4.26 -5.61 18.62
CA ASN A 207 3.99 -4.60 19.64
C ASN A 207 3.93 -3.21 19.00
N TRP A 208 3.42 -2.23 19.76
CA TRP A 208 3.47 -0.83 19.36
C TRP A 208 3.60 0.11 20.56
N GLU A 209 4.11 1.30 20.32
CA GLU A 209 4.20 2.38 21.29
C GLU A 209 3.63 3.67 20.71
N LEU A 210 2.93 4.46 21.52
CA LEU A 210 2.33 5.72 21.11
C LEU A 210 3.12 6.89 21.72
N GLY A 211 3.50 7.85 20.88
CA GLY A 211 4.21 9.06 21.27
C GLY A 211 3.28 10.27 21.36
N TYR A 212 3.39 11.02 22.46
CA TYR A 212 2.54 12.18 22.76
C TYR A 212 3.37 13.42 23.03
N VAL A 213 2.79 14.58 22.73
CA VAL A 213 3.33 15.88 23.13
C VAL A 213 2.23 16.74 23.74
N ASP A 214 2.60 17.43 24.82
CA ASP A 214 1.80 18.48 25.45
C ASP A 214 1.95 19.78 24.62
N ASP A 215 1.23 19.83 23.49
CA ASP A 215 1.13 20.98 22.60
C ASP A 215 -0.35 21.32 22.34
N ASP A 216 -0.64 22.61 22.21
CA ASP A 216 -1.98 23.10 21.88
C ASP A 216 -2.26 22.98 20.37
N GLU A 217 -1.23 22.85 19.52
CA GLU A 217 -1.43 22.73 18.08
C GLU A 217 -1.88 21.31 17.68
N PRO A 218 -3.06 21.15 17.05
CA PRO A 218 -3.50 19.87 16.54
C PRO A 218 -2.61 19.40 15.40
N VAL A 219 -2.26 18.13 15.42
CA VAL A 219 -1.57 17.47 14.32
C VAL A 219 -2.60 16.72 13.47
N ASP A 220 -2.52 16.87 12.16
CA ASP A 220 -3.44 16.22 11.21
C ASP A 220 -3.06 14.75 10.94
N THR A 221 -1.78 14.42 11.04
CA THR A 221 -1.20 13.10 10.74
C THR A 221 -0.08 12.77 11.71
N ILE A 222 0.10 11.50 12.05
CA ILE A 222 1.19 11.07 12.95
C ILE A 222 2.38 10.49 12.18
N TRP A 223 3.57 10.58 12.76
CA TRP A 223 4.74 9.88 12.26
C TRP A 223 4.68 8.40 12.65
N ILE A 224 4.79 7.50 11.67
CA ILE A 224 4.89 6.06 11.93
C ILE A 224 6.35 5.62 11.75
N GLU A 225 6.94 5.10 12.81
CA GLU A 225 8.25 4.46 12.80
C GLU A 225 8.08 2.94 12.73
N TRP A 226 8.81 2.31 11.82
CA TRP A 226 8.75 0.88 11.56
C TRP A 226 10.04 0.21 12.04
N GLU A 227 9.94 -0.58 13.10
CA GLU A 227 11.03 -1.29 13.74
C GLU A 227 10.94 -2.79 13.42
N ALA A 228 11.69 -3.22 12.41
CA ALA A 228 11.74 -4.62 12.01
C ALA A 228 12.62 -5.45 12.96
N LEU A 229 12.06 -6.50 13.53
CA LEU A 229 12.77 -7.47 14.38
C LEU A 229 13.57 -8.48 13.53
N ASP A 230 13.15 -8.69 12.29
CA ASP A 230 13.91 -9.39 11.24
C ASP A 230 14.35 -8.38 10.16
N GLU A 231 15.47 -7.71 10.41
CA GLU A 231 16.02 -6.67 9.54
C GLU A 231 16.36 -7.18 8.12
N LEU A 232 16.70 -8.46 7.97
CA LEU A 232 17.03 -9.01 6.64
C LEU A 232 15.77 -9.22 5.81
N ASN A 233 14.72 -9.79 6.42
CA ASN A 233 13.43 -9.92 5.76
C ASN A 233 12.84 -8.54 5.41
N ASP A 234 12.97 -7.55 6.29
CA ASP A 234 12.54 -6.17 6.04
C ASP A 234 13.29 -5.55 4.84
N GLU A 235 14.61 -5.76 4.72
CA GLU A 235 15.35 -5.35 3.52
C GLU A 235 14.83 -6.03 2.26
N TYR A 236 14.49 -7.32 2.33
CA TYR A 236 13.90 -8.03 1.19
C TYR A 236 12.59 -7.39 0.75
N ARG A 237 11.71 -7.01 1.70
CA ARG A 237 10.39 -6.45 1.40
C ARG A 237 10.40 -5.11 0.72
N LYS A 238 11.32 -4.23 1.09
CA LYS A 238 11.51 -2.92 0.43
C LYS A 238 11.66 -3.05 -1.08
N TYR A 239 12.26 -4.15 -1.54
CA TYR A 239 12.52 -4.39 -2.96
C TYR A 239 11.59 -5.42 -3.59
N ALA A 240 10.98 -6.32 -2.83
CA ALA A 240 10.09 -7.34 -3.38
C ALA A 240 8.94 -6.75 -4.20
N HIS A 241 8.41 -5.60 -3.76
CA HIS A 241 7.28 -4.92 -4.39
C HIS A 241 7.70 -3.96 -5.51
N SER A 242 8.81 -3.24 -5.34
CA SER A 242 9.33 -2.26 -6.29
C SER A 242 10.14 -2.89 -7.43
N LEU A 243 10.82 -3.99 -7.15
CA LEU A 243 11.66 -4.75 -8.10
C LEU A 243 11.02 -6.09 -8.49
N HIS A 244 9.69 -6.15 -8.56
CA HIS A 244 8.95 -7.39 -8.73
C HIS A 244 9.29 -8.17 -10.02
N GLY A 245 9.76 -7.49 -11.07
CA GLY A 245 10.21 -8.09 -12.32
C GLY A 245 11.59 -8.76 -12.26
N LEU A 246 12.36 -8.58 -11.19
CA LEU A 246 13.62 -9.29 -10.98
C LEU A 246 13.38 -10.74 -10.53
N GLU A 247 14.35 -11.63 -10.79
CA GLU A 247 14.30 -13.00 -10.28
C GLU A 247 14.30 -13.04 -8.75
N GLU A 248 13.62 -14.02 -8.15
CA GLU A 248 13.58 -14.20 -6.68
C GLU A 248 14.98 -14.30 -6.07
N ASP A 249 15.86 -15.14 -6.64
CA ASP A 249 17.25 -15.28 -6.18
C ASP A 249 18.02 -13.94 -6.22
N SER A 250 17.73 -13.08 -7.20
CA SER A 250 18.36 -11.76 -7.29
C SER A 250 17.85 -10.81 -6.21
N LYS A 251 16.56 -10.91 -5.84
CA LYS A 251 15.96 -10.14 -4.75
C LYS A 251 16.53 -10.58 -3.39
N ASP A 252 16.67 -11.88 -3.16
CA ASP A 252 17.31 -12.44 -1.95
C ASP A 252 18.77 -11.99 -1.79
N GLU A 253 19.55 -12.10 -2.88
CA GLU A 253 20.95 -11.68 -2.88
C GLU A 253 21.11 -10.16 -2.70
N LEU A 254 20.20 -9.36 -3.29
CA LEU A 254 20.18 -7.91 -3.13
C LEU A 254 19.88 -7.53 -1.68
N ALA A 255 18.82 -8.09 -1.10
CA ALA A 255 18.45 -7.88 0.31
C ALA A 255 19.61 -8.23 1.25
N THR A 256 20.26 -9.37 1.00
CA THR A 256 21.43 -9.79 1.77
C THR A 256 22.58 -8.79 1.62
N ALA A 257 22.88 -8.32 0.41
CA ALA A 257 23.95 -7.35 0.18
C ALA A 257 23.67 -6.02 0.89
N MET A 258 22.43 -5.54 0.86
CA MET A 258 22.03 -4.28 1.49
C MET A 258 22.02 -4.37 3.01
N TYR A 259 21.51 -5.48 3.57
CA TYR A 259 21.61 -5.74 5.00
C TYR A 259 23.07 -5.77 5.46
N LEU A 260 23.92 -6.54 4.77
CA LEU A 260 25.35 -6.60 5.09
C LEU A 260 25.99 -5.21 5.03
N GLU A 261 25.69 -4.41 4.01
CA GLU A 261 26.18 -3.04 3.87
C GLU A 261 25.81 -2.17 5.09
N LYS A 262 24.54 -2.20 5.53
CA LYS A 262 24.06 -1.43 6.68
C LYS A 262 24.77 -1.78 7.98
N THR A 263 25.16 -3.06 8.14
CA THR A 263 25.91 -3.52 9.33
C THR A 263 27.39 -3.10 9.32
N LEU A 264 27.92 -2.56 8.21
CA LEU A 264 29.33 -2.16 8.12
C LEU A 264 29.62 -0.88 8.92
N PRO A 265 30.70 -0.85 9.72
CA PRO A 265 31.04 0.33 10.51
C PRO A 265 31.57 1.47 9.62
N TYR A 266 30.75 2.51 9.42
CA TYR A 266 31.09 3.67 8.58
C TYR A 266 32.45 4.31 8.92
N LYS A 267 32.76 4.46 10.22
CA LYS A 267 34.03 5.07 10.70
C LYS A 267 35.28 4.30 10.26
N SER A 268 35.13 3.01 9.94
CA SER A 268 36.21 2.11 9.56
C SER A 268 36.16 1.73 8.08
N LYS A 269 35.39 2.44 7.24
CA LYS A 269 35.18 2.10 5.82
C LYS A 269 36.45 1.79 5.03
N ASN A 270 37.54 2.52 5.28
CA ASN A 270 38.83 2.31 4.60
C ASN A 270 39.57 1.01 4.97
N HIS A 271 39.10 0.29 6.00
CA HIS A 271 39.64 -0.99 6.46
C HIS A 271 38.77 -2.18 6.07
N ILE A 272 37.62 -1.94 5.43
CA ILE A 272 36.68 -2.98 5.03
C ILE A 272 37.01 -3.42 3.61
N SER A 273 36.95 -4.72 3.37
CA SER A 273 37.02 -5.28 2.01
C SER A 273 35.62 -5.32 1.42
N TYR A 274 35.35 -4.48 0.43
CA TYR A 274 34.07 -4.46 -0.29
C TYR A 274 33.97 -5.50 -1.40
N ARG A 275 35.00 -6.35 -1.57
CA ARG A 275 35.06 -7.36 -2.63
C ARG A 275 33.82 -8.25 -2.68
N GLY A 276 33.35 -8.72 -1.52
CA GLY A 276 32.16 -9.57 -1.43
C GLY A 276 30.92 -8.86 -1.97
N LEU A 277 30.64 -7.65 -1.48
CA LEU A 277 29.51 -6.85 -1.93
C LEU A 277 29.57 -6.54 -3.43
N ILE A 278 30.73 -6.11 -3.95
CA ILE A 278 30.89 -5.86 -5.39
C ILE A 278 30.60 -7.12 -6.20
N MET A 279 31.10 -8.28 -5.77
CA MET A 279 30.84 -9.53 -6.48
C MET A 279 29.34 -9.88 -6.46
N THR A 280 28.64 -9.68 -5.36
CA THR A 280 27.19 -9.90 -5.27
C THR A 280 26.42 -8.95 -6.20
N TYR A 281 26.58 -7.63 -6.02
CA TYR A 281 25.90 -6.62 -6.83
C TYR A 281 26.13 -6.81 -8.34
N THR A 282 27.38 -7.05 -8.75
CA THR A 282 27.69 -7.22 -10.18
C THR A 282 27.22 -8.56 -10.75
N SER A 283 27.08 -9.60 -9.91
CA SER A 283 26.50 -10.88 -10.34
C SER A 283 24.98 -10.79 -10.52
N ILE A 284 24.28 -10.06 -9.63
CA ILE A 284 22.86 -9.72 -9.78
C ILE A 284 22.65 -8.95 -11.08
N LEU A 285 23.40 -7.86 -11.30
CA LEU A 285 23.31 -7.06 -12.52
C LEU A 285 23.54 -7.91 -13.78
N GLU A 286 24.57 -8.76 -13.79
CA GLU A 286 24.86 -9.62 -14.95
C GLU A 286 23.70 -10.59 -15.25
N ARG A 287 23.13 -11.21 -14.21
CA ARG A 287 22.01 -12.15 -14.33
C ARG A 287 20.75 -11.46 -14.86
N GLU A 288 20.38 -10.32 -14.29
CA GLU A 288 19.16 -9.63 -14.65
C GLU A 288 19.24 -9.01 -16.06
N LEU A 289 20.40 -8.46 -16.44
CA LEU A 289 20.60 -8.01 -17.81
C LEU A 289 20.56 -9.17 -18.82
N LYS A 290 21.13 -10.34 -18.48
CA LYS A 290 21.00 -11.54 -19.32
C LYS A 290 19.54 -11.92 -19.49
N LYS A 291 18.79 -12.01 -18.40
CA LYS A 291 17.36 -12.36 -18.42
C LYS A 291 16.56 -11.37 -19.26
N LEU A 292 16.79 -10.08 -19.11
CA LEU A 292 16.14 -9.07 -19.93
C LEU A 292 16.43 -9.24 -21.42
N ILE A 293 17.68 -9.53 -21.79
CA ILE A 293 18.05 -9.79 -23.19
C ILE A 293 17.40 -11.10 -23.68
N GLU A 294 17.40 -12.15 -22.86
CA GLU A 294 16.72 -13.43 -23.15
C GLU A 294 15.23 -13.23 -23.42
N SER A 295 14.52 -12.45 -22.60
CA SER A 295 13.10 -12.14 -22.82
C SER A 295 12.86 -11.42 -24.14
N LYS A 296 13.80 -10.59 -24.60
CA LYS A 296 13.69 -9.88 -25.88
C LYS A 296 14.05 -10.73 -27.09
N GLU A 297 15.10 -11.54 -27.01
CA GLU A 297 15.68 -12.29 -28.13
C GLU A 297 15.25 -13.78 -28.16
N GLY A 298 14.54 -14.23 -27.13
CA GLY A 298 14.11 -15.61 -26.90
C GLY A 298 15.18 -16.54 -26.34
N SER A 299 16.46 -16.36 -26.69
CA SER A 299 17.58 -17.08 -26.07
C SER A 299 18.91 -16.37 -26.30
N ILE A 300 19.82 -16.48 -25.32
CA ILE A 300 21.22 -16.06 -25.47
C ILE A 300 22.18 -17.18 -25.04
N PRO A 301 23.45 -17.17 -25.49
CA PRO A 301 24.45 -18.11 -25.02
C PRO A 301 24.80 -17.91 -23.53
N GLU A 302 24.83 -19.02 -22.77
CA GLU A 302 25.15 -19.03 -21.33
C GLU A 302 26.55 -18.45 -21.01
N ASP A 303 27.49 -18.55 -21.96
CA ASP A 303 28.87 -18.07 -21.82
C ASP A 303 29.00 -16.54 -21.97
N TRP A 304 27.89 -15.82 -22.12
CA TRP A 304 27.92 -14.38 -22.14
C TRP A 304 28.37 -13.87 -20.78
N MET A 305 29.40 -13.05 -20.79
CA MET A 305 29.92 -12.35 -19.60
C MET A 305 29.63 -10.86 -19.77
N MET A 306 29.73 -10.08 -18.69
CA MET A 306 29.43 -8.63 -18.68
C MET A 306 29.93 -7.84 -19.91
N LYS A 307 31.10 -8.17 -20.49
CA LYS A 307 31.56 -7.52 -21.75
C LYS A 307 30.58 -7.70 -22.91
N LYS A 308 30.15 -8.93 -23.20
CA LYS A 308 29.24 -9.22 -24.32
C LYS A 308 27.87 -8.59 -24.09
N ILE A 309 27.41 -8.55 -22.83
CA ILE A 309 26.17 -7.91 -22.40
C ILE A 309 26.24 -6.39 -22.64
N ASN A 310 27.32 -5.74 -22.19
CA ASN A 310 27.55 -4.31 -22.43
C ASN A 310 27.59 -3.98 -23.93
N ASP A 311 28.32 -4.79 -24.72
CA ASP A 311 28.42 -4.63 -26.17
C ASP A 311 27.07 -4.82 -26.89
N TYR A 312 26.19 -5.66 -26.34
CA TYR A 312 24.83 -5.84 -26.82
C TYR A 312 23.97 -4.62 -26.52
N ILE A 313 23.93 -4.16 -25.26
CA ILE A 313 23.14 -3.00 -24.82
C ILE A 313 23.53 -1.74 -25.60
N LEU A 314 24.83 -1.57 -25.91
CA LEU A 314 25.30 -0.46 -26.76
C LEU A 314 24.66 -0.44 -28.16
N LYS A 315 24.44 -1.61 -28.75
CA LYS A 315 23.93 -1.76 -30.12
C LYS A 315 22.41 -1.86 -30.18
N HIS A 316 21.80 -2.31 -29.09
CA HIS A 316 20.37 -2.62 -28.99
C HIS A 316 19.81 -1.92 -27.75
N PRO A 317 19.43 -0.63 -27.86
CA PRO A 317 18.75 0.07 -26.78
C PRO A 317 17.54 -0.73 -26.29
N LEU A 318 17.39 -0.79 -24.97
CA LEU A 318 16.28 -1.44 -24.28
C LEU A 318 15.43 -0.35 -23.63
N THR A 319 14.11 -0.50 -23.69
CA THR A 319 13.16 0.42 -23.05
C THR A 319 13.51 0.59 -21.57
N TYR A 320 13.24 1.77 -21.01
CA TYR A 320 13.60 2.21 -19.66
C TYR A 320 15.09 2.40 -19.38
N LEU A 321 15.96 1.54 -19.91
CA LEU A 321 17.41 1.64 -19.70
C LEU A 321 18.01 2.91 -20.36
N GLU A 322 17.34 3.47 -21.36
CA GLU A 322 17.71 4.76 -21.95
C GLU A 322 17.59 5.97 -21.01
N ASN A 323 16.85 5.82 -19.89
CA ASN A 323 16.75 6.86 -18.86
C ASN A 323 18.04 7.00 -18.02
N VAL A 324 18.93 6.00 -18.07
CA VAL A 324 20.21 6.05 -17.36
C VAL A 324 21.25 6.77 -18.20
N ASN A 325 21.67 7.94 -17.75
CA ASN A 325 22.63 8.78 -18.44
C ASN A 325 23.97 8.06 -18.65
N ASN A 326 24.47 8.03 -19.89
CA ASN A 326 25.74 7.39 -20.26
C ASN A 326 25.85 5.92 -19.80
N LEU A 327 24.73 5.19 -19.76
CA LEU A 327 24.65 3.81 -19.24
C LEU A 327 25.79 2.91 -19.70
N TYR A 328 26.13 2.93 -20.98
CA TYR A 328 27.22 2.09 -21.50
C TYR A 328 28.59 2.40 -20.87
N GLU A 329 28.94 3.68 -20.72
CA GLU A 329 30.21 4.08 -20.10
C GLU A 329 30.23 3.65 -18.62
N GLN A 330 29.10 3.78 -17.94
CA GLN A 330 28.94 3.35 -16.55
C GLN A 330 29.07 1.83 -16.42
N LEU A 331 28.35 1.05 -17.22
CA LEU A 331 28.44 -0.42 -17.24
C LEU A 331 29.87 -0.90 -17.55
N GLU A 332 30.60 -0.16 -18.39
CA GLU A 332 31.97 -0.52 -18.70
C GLU A 332 32.97 -0.17 -17.60
N ASN A 333 32.66 0.84 -16.79
CA ASN A 333 33.35 1.10 -15.52
C ASN A 333 33.08 -0.02 -14.50
N ILE A 334 31.81 -0.40 -14.31
CA ILE A 334 31.39 -1.53 -13.46
C ILE A 334 32.13 -2.81 -13.84
N ARG A 335 32.22 -3.11 -15.14
CA ARG A 335 32.96 -4.29 -15.63
C ARG A 335 34.43 -4.27 -15.20
N ARG A 336 35.09 -3.11 -15.22
CA ARG A 336 36.50 -2.98 -14.79
C ARG A 336 36.62 -3.24 -13.29
N ILE A 337 35.75 -2.64 -12.49
CA ILE A 337 35.70 -2.83 -11.03
C ILE A 337 35.44 -4.29 -10.67
N ARG A 338 34.46 -4.93 -11.32
CA ARG A 338 34.17 -6.36 -11.17
C ARG A 338 35.39 -7.24 -11.45
N ASN A 339 36.11 -6.97 -12.53
CA ASN A 339 37.30 -7.75 -12.89
C ASN A 339 38.42 -7.58 -11.87
N LYS A 340 38.65 -6.35 -11.41
CA LYS A 340 39.58 -6.04 -10.31
C LYS A 340 39.23 -6.86 -9.07
N ALA A 341 37.95 -6.89 -8.68
CA ALA A 341 37.45 -7.68 -7.55
C ALA A 341 37.64 -9.20 -7.78
N ALA A 342 37.34 -9.71 -8.97
CA ALA A 342 37.47 -11.13 -9.29
C ALA A 342 38.93 -11.60 -9.25
N HIS A 343 39.87 -10.80 -9.74
CA HIS A 343 41.30 -11.10 -9.75
C HIS A 343 42.00 -10.93 -8.39
N GLY A 344 41.26 -10.52 -7.35
CA GLY A 344 41.79 -10.38 -5.99
C GLY A 344 42.62 -9.12 -5.78
N GLU A 345 42.49 -8.14 -6.67
CA GLU A 345 43.09 -6.82 -6.49
C GLU A 345 42.38 -6.06 -5.36
N LYS A 346 43.05 -5.06 -4.80
CA LYS A 346 42.50 -4.26 -3.69
C LYS A 346 41.32 -3.43 -4.18
N ILE A 347 40.14 -3.70 -3.62
CA ILE A 347 38.92 -2.90 -3.78
C ILE A 347 38.78 -1.98 -2.57
N ASP A 348 38.50 -0.70 -2.81
CA ASP A 348 38.21 0.27 -1.76
C ASP A 348 36.73 0.68 -1.75
N TYR A 349 36.39 1.63 -0.88
CA TYR A 349 35.04 2.15 -0.74
C TYR A 349 34.60 2.97 -1.96
N GLU A 350 35.52 3.63 -2.67
CA GLU A 350 35.19 4.44 -3.85
C GLU A 350 34.77 3.52 -5.01
N ASP A 351 35.48 2.40 -5.20
CA ASP A 351 35.05 1.35 -6.15
C ASP A 351 33.65 0.83 -5.82
N PHE A 352 33.33 0.65 -4.52
CA PHE A 352 32.04 0.18 -4.06
C PHE A 352 30.92 1.21 -4.28
N GLU A 353 31.17 2.49 -3.94
CA GLU A 353 30.21 3.57 -4.13
C GLU A 353 29.82 3.72 -5.60
N ILE A 354 30.77 3.57 -6.54
CA ILE A 354 30.45 3.61 -7.98
C ILE A 354 29.46 2.50 -8.37
N VAL A 355 29.62 1.29 -7.81
CA VAL A 355 28.71 0.19 -8.09
C VAL A 355 27.34 0.46 -7.50
N LYS A 356 27.29 0.89 -6.23
CA LYS A 356 26.03 1.20 -5.56
C LYS A 356 25.28 2.34 -6.25
N ASP A 357 25.97 3.41 -6.59
CA ASP A 357 25.40 4.60 -7.21
C ASP A 357 24.66 4.23 -8.50
N LEU A 358 25.28 3.44 -9.39
CA LEU A 358 24.59 3.03 -10.62
C LEU A 358 23.39 2.10 -10.35
N LEU A 359 23.58 1.06 -9.54
CA LEU A 359 22.56 0.02 -9.39
C LEU A 359 21.34 0.51 -8.59
N ILE A 360 21.59 1.26 -7.53
CA ILE A 360 20.60 1.64 -6.52
C ILE A 360 20.22 3.12 -6.66
N ASP A 361 21.19 4.03 -6.53
CA ASP A 361 20.88 5.47 -6.44
C ASP A 361 20.41 6.06 -7.80
N GLN A 362 20.92 5.52 -8.91
CA GLN A 362 20.46 5.81 -10.27
C GLN A 362 19.36 4.85 -10.75
N GLN A 363 18.84 4.00 -9.85
CA GLN A 363 17.66 3.15 -10.09
C GLN A 363 17.78 2.18 -11.26
N LEU A 364 19.00 1.76 -11.65
CA LEU A 364 19.17 0.83 -12.77
C LEU A 364 18.43 -0.50 -12.53
N MET A 365 18.41 -0.99 -11.28
CA MET A 365 17.66 -2.22 -10.95
C MET A 365 16.15 -2.06 -11.14
N GLU A 366 15.59 -0.89 -10.84
CA GLU A 366 14.18 -0.57 -11.10
C GLU A 366 13.89 -0.56 -12.60
N PHE A 367 14.71 0.14 -13.40
CA PHE A 367 14.54 0.17 -14.85
C PHE A 367 14.65 -1.22 -15.50
N ILE A 368 15.53 -2.09 -15.01
CA ILE A 368 15.62 -3.48 -15.47
C ILE A 368 14.34 -4.26 -15.11
N SER A 369 13.87 -4.13 -13.87
CA SER A 369 12.62 -4.74 -13.41
C SER A 369 11.45 -4.33 -14.31
N TRP A 370 11.26 -3.03 -14.54
CA TRP A 370 10.18 -2.51 -15.37
C TRP A 370 10.25 -2.96 -16.83
N ALA A 371 11.47 -3.00 -17.39
CA ALA A 371 11.67 -3.49 -18.74
C ALA A 371 11.32 -4.98 -18.91
N LYS A 372 11.55 -5.81 -17.88
CA LYS A 372 11.15 -7.23 -17.90
C LYS A 372 9.62 -7.37 -17.86
N VAL A 373 8.96 -6.61 -17.00
CA VAL A 373 7.49 -6.64 -16.84
C VAL A 373 6.79 -6.23 -18.13
N GLU A 374 7.24 -5.14 -18.77
CA GLU A 374 6.67 -4.69 -20.04
C GLU A 374 6.77 -5.78 -21.14
N LEU A 375 7.89 -6.50 -21.21
CA LEU A 375 8.06 -7.59 -22.19
C LEU A 375 7.13 -8.77 -21.90
N GLU A 376 6.91 -9.11 -20.63
CA GLU A 376 5.97 -10.17 -20.24
C GLU A 376 4.52 -9.81 -20.61
N ASP A 377 4.11 -8.57 -20.36
CA ASP A 377 2.75 -8.09 -20.71
C ASP A 377 2.51 -8.14 -22.23
N LEU A 378 3.50 -7.70 -23.03
CA LEU A 378 3.43 -7.77 -24.50
C LEU A 378 3.30 -9.21 -25.03
N GLU A 379 3.98 -10.17 -24.38
CA GLU A 379 3.83 -11.58 -24.73
C GLU A 379 2.42 -12.11 -24.43
N VAL A 380 1.83 -11.73 -23.29
CA VAL A 380 0.48 -12.16 -22.90
C VAL A 380 -0.55 -11.61 -23.88
N ASP A 381 -0.47 -10.34 -24.23
CA ASP A 381 -1.37 -9.71 -25.18
C ASP A 381 -1.29 -10.35 -26.57
N SER A 382 -0.08 -10.65 -27.05
CA SER A 382 0.11 -11.32 -28.35
C SER A 382 -0.56 -12.70 -28.41
N LYS A 383 -0.52 -13.46 -27.31
CA LYS A 383 -1.13 -14.81 -27.19
C LYS A 383 -2.65 -14.77 -27.04
N LEU A 384 -3.24 -13.64 -26.65
CA LEU A 384 -4.70 -13.45 -26.55
C LEU A 384 -5.32 -13.00 -27.87
N THR A 385 -4.51 -12.48 -28.80
CA THR A 385 -4.95 -12.00 -30.13
C THR A 385 -4.85 -13.04 -31.25
N ASP A 386 -4.16 -14.16 -31.01
CA ASP A 386 -4.07 -15.34 -31.89
C ASP A 386 -5.08 -16.42 -31.50
#